data_AF-A0A2V6JL16-F1
#
_entry.id   AF-A0A2V6JL16-F1
#
_cell.length_a   1.000
_cell.length_b   1.000
_cell.length_c   1.000
_cell.angle_alpha   90.00
_cell.angle_beta   90.00
_cell.angle_gamma   90.00
#
_symmetry.space_group_name_H-M   'P 1'
#
loop_
_entity.id
_entity.type
_entity.pdbx_description
1 polymer ?
#
loop_
_entity_poly.entity_id
_entity_poly.type
_entity_poly.pdbx_seq_one_letter_code
_entity_poly.pdbx_strand_id
1 'polypeptide(L)'
;MTTGTRPRRRLGLFDATMIVMGGIVGAGIFANPSEVAHRVHTPFLILSVWVLGGLIAMCGAFIWAELATRLPAAAGGQYVYLREAYHPAVAFMYGWGLLLVTQTGGMAAVAVIFASYFRALT
;
A
#
# COMPACT_ATOMS: atom_id res chain seq x y z
N MET A 1 18.20 22.56 23.98
CA MET A 1 18.50 21.87 22.71
C MET A 1 18.53 20.38 22.99
N THR A 2 17.47 19.63 22.68
CA THR A 2 17.48 18.17 22.81
C THR A 2 18.20 17.60 21.59
N THR A 3 19.37 17.00 21.80
CA THR A 3 20.09 16.22 20.80
C THR A 3 19.18 15.04 20.39
N GLY A 4 18.45 15.19 19.29
CA GLY A 4 17.63 14.13 18.73
C GLY A 4 18.53 12.96 18.33
N THR A 5 18.53 11.91 19.12
CA THR A 5 19.28 10.68 18.83
C THR A 5 18.72 10.07 17.55
N ARG A 6 19.56 9.93 16.51
CA ARG A 6 19.14 9.24 15.28
C ARG A 6 18.73 7.81 15.65
N PRO A 7 17.57 7.32 15.17
CA PRO A 7 17.15 5.96 15.46
C PRO A 7 18.20 4.96 14.97
N ARG A 8 18.47 3.94 15.80
CA ARG A 8 19.47 2.92 15.50
C ARG A 8 18.96 2.05 14.34
N ARG A 9 19.72 1.96 13.25
CA ARG A 9 19.40 1.09 12.10
C ARG A 9 19.45 -0.37 12.54
N ARG A 10 18.28 -0.96 12.84
CA ARG A 10 18.12 -2.36 13.27
C ARG A 10 17.28 -3.21 12.33
N LEU A 11 16.51 -2.60 11.42
CA LEU A 11 15.66 -3.33 10.48
C LEU A 11 16.53 -3.98 9.41
N GLY A 12 16.49 -5.31 9.36
CA GLY A 12 17.09 -6.11 8.29
C GLY A 12 16.13 -6.32 7.12
N LEU A 13 16.57 -7.11 6.13
CA LEU A 13 15.75 -7.48 4.98
C LEU A 13 14.46 -8.18 5.40
N PHE A 14 14.56 -9.16 6.29
CA PHE A 14 13.41 -9.92 6.78
C PHE A 14 12.38 -9.03 7.49
N ASP A 15 12.83 -8.15 8.38
CA ASP A 15 11.94 -7.21 9.09
C ASP A 15 11.23 -6.29 8.10
N ALA A 16 11.95 -5.74 7.12
CA ALA A 16 11.38 -4.88 6.10
C ALA A 16 10.36 -5.62 5.23
N THR A 17 10.64 -6.87 4.83
CA THR A 17 9.71 -7.70 4.08
C THR A 17 8.45 -7.99 4.89
N MET A 18 8.59 -8.34 6.17
CA MET A 18 7.43 -8.63 7.04
C MET A 18 6.55 -7.40 7.26
N ILE A 19 7.14 -6.21 7.41
CA ILE A 19 6.39 -4.95 7.52
C ILE A 19 5.55 -4.70 6.25
N VAL A 20 6.15 -4.90 5.07
CA VAL A 20 5.43 -4.72 3.79
C VAL A 20 4.34 -5.77 3.64
N MET A 21 4.61 -7.04 3.92
CA MET A 21 3.63 -8.12 3.85
C MET A 21 2.44 -7.86 4.79
N GLY A 22 2.69 -7.43 6.01
CA GLY A 22 1.64 -7.06 6.98
C GLY A 22 0.79 -5.86 6.55
N GLY A 23 1.35 -4.95 5.74
CA GLY A 23 0.61 -3.84 5.16
C GLY A 23 -0.24 -4.21 3.93
N ILE A 24 0.16 -5.25 3.18
CA ILE A 24 -0.53 -5.69 1.95
C ILE A 24 -1.66 -6.67 2.25
N VAL A 25 -1.44 -7.64 3.13
CA VAL A 25 -2.42 -8.67 3.44
C VAL A 25 -3.47 -8.09 4.40
N GLY A 26 -4.68 -7.85 3.88
CA GLY A 26 -5.79 -7.28 4.65
C GLY A 26 -7.15 -7.74 4.15
N ALA A 27 -8.20 -6.98 4.48
CA ALA A 27 -9.60 -7.32 4.18
C ALA A 27 -9.88 -7.62 2.69
N GLY A 28 -9.11 -7.02 1.78
CA GLY A 28 -9.28 -7.18 0.34
C GLY A 28 -9.16 -8.62 -0.16
N ILE A 29 -8.31 -9.47 0.43
CA ILE A 29 -8.18 -10.86 -0.03
C ILE A 29 -9.41 -11.71 0.34
N PHE A 30 -10.18 -11.29 1.34
CA PHE A 30 -11.39 -11.99 1.75
C PHE A 30 -12.60 -11.55 0.92
N ALA A 31 -12.67 -10.25 0.58
CA ALA A 31 -13.81 -9.68 -0.15
C ALA A 31 -13.66 -9.71 -1.68
N ASN A 32 -12.46 -9.46 -2.22
CA ASN A 32 -12.28 -9.29 -3.67
C ASN A 32 -12.44 -10.58 -4.50
N PRO A 33 -12.04 -11.79 -4.04
CA PRO A 33 -12.20 -12.99 -4.87
C PRO A 33 -13.65 -13.30 -5.22
N SER A 34 -14.59 -13.11 -4.29
CA SER A 34 -16.03 -13.31 -4.57
C SER A 34 -16.53 -12.26 -5.57
N GLU A 35 -16.16 -10.99 -5.39
CA GLU A 35 -16.52 -9.92 -6.32
C GLU A 35 -15.99 -10.16 -7.73
N VAL A 36 -14.74 -10.62 -7.86
CA VAL A 36 -14.16 -10.99 -9.17
C VAL A 36 -14.91 -12.18 -9.75
N ALA A 37 -15.20 -13.21 -8.96
CA ALA A 37 -15.95 -14.38 -9.43
C ALA A 37 -17.35 -14.01 -9.95
N HIS A 38 -18.04 -13.09 -9.29
CA HIS A 38 -19.33 -12.55 -9.74
C HIS A 38 -19.26 -11.78 -11.06
N ARG A 39 -18.08 -11.26 -11.44
CA ARG A 39 -17.91 -10.49 -12.69
C ARG A 39 -17.45 -11.36 -13.85
N VAL A 40 -16.47 -12.24 -13.63
CA VAL A 40 -15.81 -12.98 -14.73
C VAL A 40 -16.24 -14.44 -14.89
N HIS A 41 -17.12 -14.97 -14.03
CA HIS A 41 -17.93 -16.20 -14.17
C HIS A 41 -17.20 -17.52 -14.55
N THR A 42 -15.89 -17.51 -14.82
CA THR A 42 -15.10 -18.67 -15.21
C THR A 42 -13.79 -18.72 -14.41
N PRO A 43 -13.35 -19.89 -13.93
CA PRO A 43 -12.12 -20.03 -13.14
C PRO A 43 -10.87 -19.50 -13.86
N PHE A 44 -10.79 -19.73 -15.17
CA PHE A 44 -9.67 -19.27 -15.98
C PHE A 44 -9.56 -17.74 -16.00
N LEU A 45 -10.68 -17.03 -16.18
CA LEU A 45 -10.67 -15.57 -16.18
C LEU A 45 -10.38 -15.01 -14.78
N ILE A 46 -10.88 -15.64 -13.71
CA ILE A 46 -10.56 -15.23 -12.34
C ILE A 46 -9.05 -15.29 -12.10
N LEU A 47 -8.41 -16.42 -12.39
CA LEU A 47 -6.96 -16.57 -12.22
C LEU A 47 -6.17 -15.61 -13.13
N SER A 48 -6.64 -15.39 -14.37
CA SER A 48 -6.00 -14.45 -15.29
C SER A 48 -6.00 -13.02 -14.77
N VAL A 49 -7.10 -12.56 -14.17
CA VAL A 49 -7.19 -11.23 -13.55
C VAL A 49 -6.20 -11.10 -12.38
N TRP A 50 -6.06 -12.13 -11.56
CA TRP A 50 -5.09 -12.15 -10.46
C TRP A 50 -3.64 -12.10 -10.95
N VAL A 51 -3.30 -12.91 -11.96
CA VAL A 51 -1.96 -12.90 -12.56
C VAL A 51 -1.66 -11.53 -13.15
N LEU A 52 -2.60 -10.95 -13.91
CA LEU A 52 -2.43 -9.64 -14.53
C LEU A 52 -2.28 -8.52 -13.48
N GLY A 53 -3.09 -8.55 -12.42
CA GLY A 53 -2.95 -7.65 -11.29
C GLY A 53 -1.59 -7.79 -10.57
N GLY A 54 -1.12 -9.02 -10.40
CA GLY A 54 0.20 -9.32 -9.83
C GLY A 54 1.35 -8.78 -10.67
N LEU A 55 1.27 -8.90 -12.00
CA LEU A 55 2.27 -8.33 -12.92
C LEU A 55 2.30 -6.80 -12.84
N ILE A 56 1.14 -6.15 -12.79
CA ILE A 56 1.05 -4.69 -12.62
C ILE A 56 1.66 -4.27 -11.28
N ALA A 57 1.34 -4.97 -10.19
CA ALA A 57 1.90 -4.71 -8.87
C ALA A 57 3.43 -4.88 -8.84
N MET A 58 3.96 -5.90 -9.53
CA MET A 58 5.39 -6.15 -9.65
C MET A 58 6.11 -5.03 -10.41
N CYS A 59 5.54 -4.53 -11.51
CA CYS A 59 6.07 -3.35 -12.20
C CYS A 59 6.13 -2.14 -11.26
N GLY A 60 5.08 -1.90 -10.48
CA GLY A 60 5.06 -0.86 -9.45
C GLY A 60 6.14 -1.05 -8.38
N ALA A 61 6.35 -2.27 -7.91
CA ALA A 61 7.39 -2.59 -6.93
C ALA A 61 8.80 -2.27 -7.44
N PHE A 62 9.10 -2.55 -8.71
CA PHE A 62 10.38 -2.19 -9.30
C PHE A 62 10.60 -0.68 -9.40
N ILE A 63 9.56 0.09 -9.75
CA ILE A 63 9.62 1.56 -9.76
C ILE A 63 9.97 2.09 -8.36
N TRP A 64 9.33 1.56 -7.31
CA TRP A 64 9.63 1.94 -5.92
C TRP A 64 11.04 1.51 -5.49
N ALA A 65 11.51 0.34 -5.92
CA ALA A 65 12.85 -0.14 -5.61
C ALA A 65 13.94 0.75 -6.24
N GLU A 66 13.76 1.16 -7.50
CA GLU A 66 14.66 2.08 -8.18
C GLU A 66 14.71 3.45 -7.48
N LEU A 67 13.55 3.95 -7.07
CA LEU A 67 13.45 5.24 -6.39
C LEU A 67 14.07 5.19 -4.97
N ALA A 68 13.85 4.10 -4.24
CA ALA A 68 14.43 3.89 -2.92
C ALA A 68 15.95 3.78 -2.94
N THR A 69 16.52 3.19 -4.00
CA THR A 69 17.98 3.09 -4.17
C THR A 69 18.61 4.41 -4.62
N ARG A 70 17.91 5.24 -5.41
CA ARG A 70 18.37 6.58 -5.81
C ARG A 70 18.31 7.61 -4.69
N LEU A 71 17.37 7.47 -3.76
CA LEU A 71 17.17 8.40 -2.65
C LEU A 71 17.29 7.71 -1.27
N PRO A 72 18.45 7.11 -0.94
CA PRO A 72 18.62 6.26 0.24
C PRO A 72 18.60 7.05 1.57
N ALA A 73 18.81 8.37 1.52
CA ALA A 73 18.76 9.26 2.68
C ALA A 73 17.36 9.87 2.91
N ALA A 74 16.44 9.72 1.96
CA ALA A 74 15.09 10.25 2.02
C ALA A 74 14.18 9.35 2.87
N ALA A 75 14.18 9.57 4.19
CA ALA A 75 13.17 9.00 5.06
C ALA A 75 11.84 9.76 4.86
N GLY A 76 10.81 9.07 4.35
CA GLY A 76 9.46 9.65 4.20
C GLY A 76 8.64 9.17 2.99
N GLY A 77 9.15 8.19 2.23
CA GLY A 77 8.38 7.48 1.21
C GLY A 77 7.92 8.38 0.05
N GLN A 78 6.71 8.11 -0.45
CA GLN A 78 6.13 8.74 -1.65
C GLN A 78 6.14 10.27 -1.57
N TYR A 79 5.82 10.84 -0.41
CA TYR A 79 5.82 12.29 -0.19
C TYR A 79 7.19 12.92 -0.48
N VAL A 80 8.27 12.33 0.03
CA VAL A 80 9.62 12.89 -0.14
C VAL A 80 10.07 12.77 -1.59
N TYR A 81 9.71 11.68 -2.26
CA TYR A 81 10.01 11.53 -3.67
C TYR A 81 9.30 12.57 -4.54
N LEU A 82 8.02 12.87 -4.26
CA LEU A 82 7.31 13.93 -4.96
C LEU A 82 7.90 15.31 -4.66
N ARG A 83 8.33 15.54 -3.42
CA ARG A 83 8.96 16.81 -3.02
C ARG A 83 10.28 17.04 -3.76
N GLU A 84 11.07 15.98 -3.95
CA GLU A 84 12.38 16.05 -4.59
C GLU A 84 12.28 16.11 -6.12
N ALA A 85 11.36 15.35 -6.71
CA ALA A 85 11.20 15.28 -8.17
C ALA A 85 10.43 16.48 -8.74
N TYR A 86 9.56 17.11 -7.95
CA TYR A 86 8.71 18.22 -8.37
C TYR A 86 8.88 19.43 -7.44
N HIS A 87 7.79 20.16 -7.19
CA HIS A 87 7.75 21.31 -6.30
C HIS A 87 7.15 20.93 -4.93
N PRO A 88 7.59 21.54 -3.80
CA PRO A 88 7.03 21.26 -2.48
C PRO A 88 5.51 21.40 -2.37
N ALA A 89 4.90 22.27 -3.17
CA ALA A 89 3.44 22.43 -3.23
C ALA A 89 2.72 21.16 -3.73
N VAL A 90 3.33 20.42 -4.67
CA VAL A 90 2.78 19.16 -5.19
C VAL A 90 2.85 18.08 -4.10
N ALA A 91 3.97 18.00 -3.39
CA ALA A 91 4.11 17.08 -2.26
C ALA A 91 3.11 17.42 -1.14
N PHE A 92 2.91 18.70 -0.83
CA PHE A 92 1.92 19.14 0.16
C PHE A 92 0.49 18.74 -0.21
N MET A 93 0.09 18.97 -1.46
CA MET A 93 -1.21 18.55 -1.99
C MET A 93 -1.37 17.03 -1.92
N TYR A 94 -0.33 16.30 -2.32
CA TYR A 94 -0.30 14.84 -2.21
C TYR A 94 -0.44 14.37 -0.75
N GLY A 95 0.23 15.05 0.20
CA GLY A 95 0.09 14.76 1.62
C GLY A 95 -1.35 14.89 2.10
N TRP A 96 -2.07 15.95 1.69
CA TRP A 96 -3.49 16.09 1.98
C TRP A 96 -4.35 15.01 1.34
N GLY A 97 -4.10 14.67 0.07
CA GLY A 97 -4.83 13.57 -0.60
C GLY A 97 -4.55 12.21 0.03
N LEU A 98 -3.31 11.95 0.44
CA LEU A 98 -2.92 10.74 1.14
C LEU A 98 -3.67 10.62 2.47
N LEU A 99 -3.70 11.70 3.27
CA LEU A 99 -4.37 11.71 4.57
C LEU A 99 -5.88 11.66 4.46
N LEU A 100 -6.49 12.55 3.67
CA LEU A 100 -7.94 12.76 3.64
C LEU A 100 -8.70 11.79 2.74
N VAL A 101 -8.03 11.16 1.78
CA VAL A 101 -8.68 10.27 0.80
C VAL A 101 -8.15 8.86 0.91
N THR A 102 -6.82 8.69 0.84
CA THR A 102 -6.23 7.34 0.71
C THR A 102 -6.29 6.59 2.03
N GLN A 103 -5.78 7.18 3.11
CA GLN A 103 -5.73 6.54 4.42
C GLN A 103 -7.13 6.40 5.03
N THR A 104 -7.92 7.47 5.02
CA THR A 104 -9.31 7.48 5.51
C THR A 104 -10.20 6.54 4.70
N GLY A 105 -10.12 6.57 3.37
CA GLY A 105 -10.88 5.68 2.49
C GLY A 105 -10.51 4.22 2.68
N GLY A 106 -9.20 3.92 2.83
CA GLY A 106 -8.72 2.58 3.16
C GLY A 106 -9.27 2.08 4.50
N MET A 107 -9.20 2.90 5.55
CA MET A 107 -9.76 2.55 6.86
C MET A 107 -11.28 2.35 6.81
N ALA A 108 -12.01 3.21 6.09
CA ALA A 108 -13.45 3.11 5.92
C ALA A 108 -13.84 1.81 5.19
N ALA A 109 -13.14 1.48 4.09
CA ALA A 109 -13.37 0.24 3.36
C ALA A 109 -13.15 -1.00 4.23
N VAL A 110 -12.05 -1.04 4.99
CA VAL A 110 -11.76 -2.14 5.92
C VAL A 110 -12.84 -2.25 7.00
N ALA A 111 -13.29 -1.14 7.58
CA ALA A 111 -14.34 -1.12 8.59
C ALA A 111 -15.69 -1.63 8.05
N VAL A 112 -16.08 -1.23 6.84
CA VAL A 112 -17.31 -1.69 6.18
C VAL A 112 -17.25 -3.19 5.90
N ILE A 113 -16.13 -3.67 5.35
CA ILE A 113 -15.93 -5.10 5.09
C ILE A 113 -16.01 -5.89 6.39
N PHE A 114 -15.29 -5.45 7.43
CA PHE A 114 -15.36 -6.09 8.74
C PHE A 114 -16.78 -6.14 9.30
N ALA A 115 -17.51 -5.01 9.25
CA ALA A 115 -18.90 -4.94 9.72
C ALA A 115 -19.82 -5.90 8.95
N SER A 116 -19.64 -6.06 7.64
CA SER A 116 -20.41 -7.02 6.84
C SER A 116 -20.17 -8.48 7.25
N TYR A 117 -18.91 -8.86 7.49
CA TYR A 117 -18.57 -10.20 7.95
C TYR A 117 -19.04 -10.45 9.38
N PHE A 118 -18.87 -9.47 10.27
CA PHE A 118 -19.30 -9.57 11.66
C PHE A 118 -20.83 -9.73 11.77
N ARG A 119 -21.58 -8.95 10.99
CA ARG A 119 -23.05 -9.07 10.91
C ARG A 119 -23.50 -10.39 10.29
N ALA A 120 -22.73 -10.97 9.36
CA ALA A 120 -23.06 -12.29 8.81
C ALA A 120 -22.85 -13.43 9.82
N LEU A 121 -22.00 -13.21 10.83
CA LEU A 121 -21.68 -14.18 11.88
C LEU A 121 -22.62 -14.11 13.10
N THR A 122 -23.30 -12.98 13.32
CA THR A 122 -24.19 -12.74 14.47
C THR A 122 -25.65 -12.70 14.02
#